data_AF-A0A9E1REJ0-F1
#
_entry.id   AF-A0A9E1REJ0-F1
#
_cell.length_a   1.000
_cell.length_b   1.000
_cell.length_c   1.000
_cell.angle_alpha   90.00
_cell.angle_beta   90.00
_cell.angle_gamma   90.00
#
_symmetry.space_group_name_H-M   'P 1'
#
loop_
_entity.id
_entity.type
_entity.pdbx_description
1 polymer ?
#
loop_
_entity_poly.entity_id
_entity_poly.type
_entity_poly.pdbx_seq_one_letter_code
_entity_poly.pdbx_strand_id
1 'polypeptide(L)'
;MNYFNLQSRFLILTTVLLCVVGVGPAQAGKKHVIKFATLAPEGSSWMKSMHTFAEKVKKATDGNVAFRFYAGGVSGDEKDVIRKMRIGQLHGAGFTGVGLGEILPEVRVLDLPFLFDTDEEIQHVYDKMNVHFKGRYADKGYVL
;
A
#
# COMPACT_ATOMS: atom_id res chain seq x y z
N MET A 1 28.36 4.00 -63.49
CA MET A 1 28.82 4.50 -62.18
C MET A 1 27.59 4.87 -61.34
N ASN A 2 27.37 4.15 -60.24
CA ASN A 2 26.68 4.58 -59.00
C ASN A 2 25.14 4.66 -58.83
N TYR A 3 24.28 4.45 -59.83
CA TYR A 3 22.82 4.54 -59.58
C TYR A 3 22.23 3.37 -58.76
N PHE A 4 22.70 2.14 -58.95
CA PHE A 4 22.17 0.95 -58.26
C PHE A 4 22.54 0.91 -56.76
N ASN A 5 23.72 1.44 -56.42
CA ASN A 5 24.19 1.57 -55.03
C ASN A 5 23.50 2.71 -54.27
N LEU A 6 23.00 3.73 -54.97
CA LEU A 6 22.31 4.87 -54.34
C LEU A 6 20.89 4.49 -53.89
N GLN A 7 20.16 3.72 -54.72
CA GLN A 7 18.83 3.18 -54.42
C GLN A 7 18.87 2.20 -53.23
N SER A 8 19.82 1.26 -53.23
CA SER A 8 20.00 0.30 -52.12
C SER A 8 20.41 0.98 -50.80
N ARG A 9 21.23 2.04 -50.86
CA ARG A 9 21.58 2.85 -49.68
C ARG A 9 20.38 3.63 -49.13
N PHE A 10 19.52 4.17 -50.01
CA PHE A 10 18.30 4.85 -49.60
C PHE A 10 17.30 3.89 -48.95
N LEU A 11 17.18 2.67 -49.47
CA LEU A 11 16.30 1.60 -48.95
C LEU A 11 16.77 1.08 -47.58
N ILE A 12 18.09 0.92 -47.41
CA ILE A 12 18.69 0.52 -46.13
C ILE A 12 18.54 1.65 -45.09
N LEU A 13 18.75 2.92 -45.47
CA LEU A 13 18.54 4.06 -44.56
C LEU A 13 17.07 4.23 -44.14
N THR A 14 16.11 4.02 -45.04
CA THR A 14 14.68 4.09 -44.69
C THR A 14 14.25 2.94 -43.79
N THR A 15 14.80 1.74 -43.97
CA THR A 15 14.51 0.58 -43.12
C THR A 15 15.10 0.76 -41.71
N VAL A 16 16.30 1.33 -41.59
CA VAL A 16 16.90 1.66 -40.28
C VAL A 16 16.12 2.77 -39.57
N LEU A 17 15.64 3.78 -40.30
CA LEU A 17 14.83 4.86 -39.73
C LEU A 17 13.47 4.36 -39.20
N LEU A 18 12.85 3.37 -39.87
CA LEU A 18 11.58 2.76 -39.43
C LEU A 18 11.75 1.94 -38.15
N CYS A 19 12.89 1.26 -37.97
CA CYS A 19 13.19 0.50 -36.75
C CYS A 19 13.46 1.39 -35.52
N VAL A 20 13.95 2.62 -35.70
CA VAL A 20 14.20 3.55 -34.59
C VAL A 20 12.89 4.18 -34.07
N VAL A 21 11.86 4.31 -34.92
CA VAL A 21 10.55 4.86 -34.54
C VAL A 21 9.64 3.82 -33.88
N GLY A 22 9.94 2.52 -34.03
CA GLY A 22 9.15 1.41 -33.47
C GLY A 22 9.37 1.15 -31.97
N VAL A 23 10.36 1.79 -31.33
CA VAL A 23 10.53 1.73 -29.87
C VAL A 23 9.61 2.79 -29.26
N GLY A 24 8.32 2.47 -29.19
CA GLY A 24 7.38 3.23 -28.37
C GLY A 24 7.89 3.34 -26.93
N PRO A 25 7.55 4.41 -26.19
CA PRO A 25 7.97 4.52 -24.80
C PRO A 25 7.57 3.25 -24.08
N ALA A 26 8.55 2.54 -23.51
CA ALA A 26 8.26 1.44 -22.61
C ALA A 26 7.24 1.97 -21.61
N GLN A 27 6.04 1.41 -21.63
CA GLN A 27 4.94 1.83 -20.77
C GLN A 27 5.39 1.58 -19.33
N ALA A 28 6.02 2.58 -18.72
CA ALA A 28 6.39 2.53 -17.32
C ALA A 28 5.07 2.32 -16.56
N GLY A 29 4.92 1.14 -15.96
CA GLY A 29 3.72 0.79 -15.21
C GLY A 29 3.38 1.90 -14.22
N LYS A 30 2.09 2.21 -14.06
CA LYS A 30 1.66 3.23 -13.09
C LYS A 30 2.20 2.86 -11.72
N LYS A 31 3.08 3.68 -11.16
CA LYS A 31 3.56 3.51 -9.79
C LYS A 31 2.43 3.89 -8.84
N HIS A 32 2.01 2.93 -8.01
CA HIS A 32 1.00 3.10 -6.99
C HIS A 32 1.67 3.43 -5.64
N VAL A 33 1.43 4.64 -5.13
CA VAL A 33 1.92 5.06 -3.81
C VAL A 33 0.81 4.95 -2.79
N ILE A 34 0.97 4.04 -1.83
CA ILE A 34 0.06 3.84 -0.70
C ILE A 34 0.45 4.80 0.41
N LYS A 35 -0.39 5.80 0.69
CA LYS A 35 -0.19 6.76 1.78
C LYS A 35 -0.76 6.15 3.06
N PHE A 36 0.12 5.90 4.04
CA PHE A 36 -0.23 5.14 5.23
C PHE A 36 0.09 5.94 6.49
N ALA A 37 -0.89 6.18 7.36
CA ALA A 37 -0.71 6.94 8.61
C ALA A 37 -0.65 6.03 9.85
N THR A 38 0.07 6.44 10.89
CA THR A 38 0.07 5.70 12.16
C THR A 38 0.46 6.62 13.32
N LEU A 39 -0.02 6.30 14.52
CA LEU A 39 0.44 6.92 15.76
C LEU A 39 1.83 6.40 16.19
N ALA A 40 2.27 5.26 15.67
CA ALA A 40 3.58 4.70 16.02
C ALA A 40 4.71 5.70 15.67
N PRO A 41 5.59 6.06 16.62
CA PRO A 41 6.71 6.96 16.35
C PRO A 41 7.71 6.35 15.37
N GLU A 42 8.39 7.19 14.61
CA GLU A 42 9.53 6.78 13.79
C GLU A 42 10.62 6.13 14.68
N GLY A 43 11.28 5.09 14.18
CA GLY A 43 12.29 4.34 14.95
C GLY A 43 11.73 3.27 15.91
N SER A 44 10.41 3.23 16.14
CA SER A 44 9.75 2.15 16.91
C SER A 44 9.87 0.79 16.22
N SER A 45 9.68 -0.30 16.98
CA SER A 45 9.62 -1.67 16.43
C SER A 45 8.52 -1.84 15.38
N TRP A 46 7.38 -1.18 15.58
CA TRP A 46 6.29 -1.11 14.62
C TRP A 46 6.73 -0.51 13.29
N MET A 47 7.37 0.66 13.32
CA MET A 47 7.85 1.32 12.10
C MET A 47 8.96 0.53 11.41
N LYS A 48 9.88 -0.11 12.15
CA LYS A 48 10.88 -1.02 11.57
C LYS A 48 10.22 -2.18 10.80
N SER A 49 9.16 -2.75 11.36
CA SER A 49 8.40 -3.84 10.72
C SER A 49 7.66 -3.34 9.47
N MET A 50 7.03 -2.17 9.54
CA MET A 50 6.32 -1.57 8.41
C MET A 50 7.25 -1.20 7.25
N HIS A 51 8.44 -0.65 7.53
CA HIS A 51 9.45 -0.38 6.50
C HIS A 51 9.96 -1.68 5.88
N THR A 52 10.18 -2.72 6.69
CA THR A 52 10.56 -4.05 6.17
C THR A 52 9.50 -4.63 5.26
N PHE A 53 8.22 -4.50 5.64
CA PHE A 53 7.09 -4.89 4.80
C PHE A 53 7.04 -4.09 3.50
N ALA A 54 7.19 -2.76 3.57
CA ALA A 54 7.19 -1.89 2.39
C ALA A 54 8.30 -2.25 1.40
N GLU A 55 9.50 -2.56 1.88
CA GLU A 55 10.61 -3.01 1.02
C GLU A 55 10.33 -4.37 0.38
N LYS A 56 9.68 -5.30 1.10
CA LYS A 56 9.24 -6.58 0.53
C LYS A 56 8.19 -6.38 -0.57
N VAL A 57 7.19 -5.54 -0.35
CA VAL A 57 6.15 -5.24 -1.36
C VAL A 57 6.76 -4.55 -2.58
N LYS A 58 7.65 -3.58 -2.36
CA LYS A 58 8.35 -2.89 -3.44
C LYS A 58 9.15 -3.86 -4.30
N LYS A 59 9.89 -4.80 -3.69
CA LYS A 59 10.61 -5.85 -4.42
C LYS A 59 9.67 -6.81 -5.15
N ALA A 60 8.62 -7.29 -4.49
CA ALA A 60 7.66 -8.23 -5.07
C ALA A 60 6.83 -7.64 -6.23
N THR A 61 6.81 -6.32 -6.37
CA THR A 61 6.05 -5.61 -7.39
C THR A 61 6.95 -4.89 -8.40
N ASP A 62 8.26 -5.17 -8.43
CA ASP A 62 9.24 -4.49 -9.28
C ASP A 62 9.20 -2.95 -9.15
N GLY A 63 8.90 -2.47 -7.95
CA GLY A 63 8.76 -1.05 -7.63
C GLY A 63 7.45 -0.41 -8.07
N ASN A 64 6.49 -1.18 -8.61
CA ASN A 64 5.17 -0.67 -8.99
C ASN A 64 4.32 -0.28 -7.80
N VAL A 65 4.53 -0.88 -6.62
CA VAL A 65 3.86 -0.49 -5.37
C VAL A 65 4.89 0.02 -4.37
N ALA A 66 4.64 1.20 -3.80
CA ALA A 66 5.47 1.80 -2.77
C ALA A 66 4.61 2.37 -1.64
N PHE A 67 5.14 2.40 -0.43
CA PHE A 67 4.49 3.01 0.72
C PHE A 67 5.11 4.36 1.04
N ARG A 68 4.26 5.32 1.42
CA ARG A 68 4.66 6.57 2.07
C ARG A 68 4.04 6.60 3.45
N PHE A 69 4.88 6.48 4.47
CA PHE A 69 4.45 6.47 5.86
C PHE A 69 4.38 7.90 6.44
N TYR A 70 3.33 8.14 7.23
CA TYR A 70 3.13 9.32 8.05
C TYR A 70 3.07 8.88 9.52
N ALA A 71 4.25 8.73 10.12
CA ALA A 71 4.45 8.21 11.47
C ALA A 71 4.19 9.26 12.55
N GLY A 72 4.03 8.80 13.80
CA GLY A 72 3.96 9.66 14.99
C GLY A 72 2.77 10.62 15.02
N GLY A 73 1.66 10.30 14.35
CA GLY A 73 0.45 11.13 14.40
C GLY A 73 0.55 12.46 13.65
N VAL A 74 1.55 12.65 12.77
CA VAL A 74 1.67 13.89 11.96
C VAL A 74 0.48 14.12 11.01
N SER A 75 -0.34 13.09 10.80
CA SER A 75 -1.59 13.18 10.03
C SER A 75 -2.83 13.44 10.90
N GLY A 76 -2.67 13.85 12.16
CA GLY A 76 -3.76 14.02 13.12
C GLY A 76 -4.04 12.76 13.93
N ASP A 77 -5.09 12.81 14.75
CA ASP A 77 -5.57 11.67 15.52
C ASP A 77 -6.25 10.61 14.62
N GLU A 78 -6.65 9.49 15.21
CA GLU A 78 -7.21 8.37 14.46
C GLU A 78 -8.51 8.74 13.73
N LYS A 79 -9.32 9.63 14.31
CA LYS A 79 -10.58 10.09 13.70
C LYS A 79 -10.33 10.97 12.48
N ASP A 80 -9.35 11.87 12.57
CA ASP A 80 -8.88 12.67 11.44
C ASP A 80 -8.33 11.78 10.32
N VAL A 81 -7.56 10.76 10.66
CA VAL A 81 -7.02 9.80 9.70
C VAL A 81 -8.14 9.03 9.00
N ILE A 82 -9.15 8.53 9.73
CA ILE A 82 -10.32 7.86 9.14
C ILE A 82 -11.04 8.79 8.16
N ARG A 83 -11.26 10.06 8.53
CA ARG A 83 -11.89 11.05 7.64
C ARG A 83 -11.07 11.28 6.36
N LYS A 84 -9.75 11.36 6.48
CA LYS A 84 -8.83 11.50 5.33
C LYS A 84 -8.83 10.25 4.46
N MET A 85 -9.00 9.06 5.04
CA MET A 85 -9.16 7.81 4.28
C MET A 85 -10.47 7.80 3.47
N ARG A 86 -11.59 8.24 4.06
CA ARG A 86 -12.89 8.29 3.37
C ARG A 86 -12.89 9.14 2.10
N ILE A 87 -12.09 10.22 2.07
CA ILE A 87 -11.95 11.09 0.90
C ILE A 87 -10.77 10.70 -0.01
N GLY A 88 -10.10 9.58 0.25
CA GLY A 88 -8.96 9.09 -0.54
C GLY A 88 -7.66 9.89 -0.37
N GLN A 89 -7.57 10.78 0.62
CA GLN A 89 -6.33 11.50 0.91
C GLN A 89 -5.25 10.56 1.51
N LEU A 90 -5.69 9.59 2.31
CA LEU A 90 -4.90 8.47 2.82
C LEU A 90 -5.48 7.15 2.29
N HIS A 91 -4.65 6.13 2.14
CA HIS A 91 -5.04 4.83 1.58
C HIS A 91 -5.05 3.72 2.65
N GLY A 92 -4.35 3.91 3.76
CA GLY A 92 -4.30 2.96 4.87
C GLY A 92 -3.85 3.62 6.16
N ALA A 93 -4.02 2.93 7.27
CA ALA A 93 -3.52 3.37 8.56
C ALA A 93 -3.33 2.23 9.55
N GLY A 94 -2.44 2.44 10.52
CA GLY A 94 -2.31 1.59 11.71
C GLY A 94 -3.06 2.26 12.85
N PHE A 95 -4.07 1.57 13.38
CA PHE A 95 -4.93 2.06 14.44
C PHE A 95 -4.78 1.25 15.73
N THR A 96 -5.03 1.91 16.85
CA THR A 96 -5.35 1.27 18.13
C THR A 96 -6.80 0.78 18.11
N GLY A 97 -7.23 0.13 19.20
CA GLY A 97 -8.64 -0.20 19.38
C GLY A 97 -9.57 1.03 19.27
N VAL A 98 -9.11 2.25 19.61
CA VAL A 98 -9.94 3.46 19.55
C VAL A 98 -10.34 3.79 18.10
N GLY A 99 -9.35 3.94 17.21
CA GLY A 99 -9.61 4.15 15.78
C GLY A 99 -10.38 3.00 15.13
N LEU A 100 -10.06 1.76 15.49
CA LEU A 100 -10.82 0.59 15.03
C LEU A 100 -12.29 0.65 15.48
N GLY A 101 -12.56 1.12 16.69
CA GLY A 101 -13.90 1.32 17.27
C GLY A 101 -14.69 2.47 16.63
N GLU A 102 -14.04 3.52 16.16
CA GLU A 102 -14.70 4.61 15.40
C GLU A 102 -15.31 4.11 14.08
N ILE A 103 -14.74 3.05 13.49
CA ILE A 103 -15.28 2.40 12.28
C ILE A 103 -16.29 1.31 12.66
N LEU A 104 -15.94 0.48 13.64
CA LEU A 104 -16.71 -0.68 14.08
C LEU A 104 -16.76 -0.74 15.61
N PRO A 105 -17.77 -0.13 16.26
CA PRO A 105 -17.82 -0.03 17.72
C PRO A 105 -17.76 -1.38 18.45
N GLU A 106 -18.31 -2.45 17.86
CA GLU A 106 -18.32 -3.79 18.49
C GLU A 106 -16.92 -4.38 18.72
N VAL A 107 -15.88 -3.93 17.98
CA VAL A 107 -14.50 -4.41 18.18
C VAL A 107 -13.95 -4.06 19.56
N ARG A 108 -14.48 -3.00 20.20
CA ARG A 108 -14.05 -2.52 21.52
C ARG A 108 -14.33 -3.51 22.64
N VAL A 109 -15.12 -4.55 22.38
CA VAL A 109 -15.29 -5.67 23.32
C VAL A 109 -13.94 -6.31 23.66
N LEU A 110 -12.99 -6.32 22.71
CA LEU A 110 -11.65 -6.88 22.91
C LEU A 110 -10.78 -6.02 23.85
N ASP A 111 -11.19 -4.79 24.13
CA ASP A 111 -10.47 -3.86 25.00
C ASP A 111 -10.99 -3.87 26.45
N LEU A 112 -11.88 -4.81 26.80
CA LEU A 112 -12.44 -4.91 28.15
C LEU A 112 -11.32 -5.25 29.16
N PRO A 113 -11.24 -4.53 30.30
CA PRO A 113 -10.27 -4.85 31.34
C PRO A 113 -10.45 -6.28 31.84
N PHE A 114 -9.33 -6.98 32.04
CA PHE A 114 -9.30 -8.37 32.52
C PHE A 114 -10.01 -9.39 31.62
N LEU A 115 -10.19 -9.08 30.33
CA LEU A 115 -10.77 -10.02 29.37
C LEU A 115 -9.81 -11.18 29.02
N PHE A 116 -8.51 -10.91 29.02
CA PHE A 116 -7.46 -11.87 28.68
C PHE A 116 -6.41 -11.89 29.77
N ASP A 117 -5.95 -13.09 30.12
CA ASP A 117 -4.90 -13.29 31.12
C ASP A 117 -3.51 -13.49 30.48
N THR A 118 -3.45 -14.03 29.26
CA THR A 118 -2.19 -14.27 28.55
C THR A 118 -2.22 -13.87 27.08
N ASP A 119 -1.03 -13.65 26.50
CA ASP A 119 -0.89 -13.34 25.08
C ASP A 119 -1.38 -14.49 24.19
N GLU A 120 -1.27 -15.75 24.64
CA GLU A 120 -1.79 -16.91 23.93
C GLU A 120 -3.32 -16.89 23.84
N GLU A 121 -4.02 -16.43 24.87
CA GLU A 121 -5.47 -16.27 24.84
C GLU A 121 -5.89 -15.17 23.86
N ILE A 122 -5.19 -14.03 23.87
CA ILE A 122 -5.40 -12.94 22.90
C ILE A 122 -5.26 -13.50 21.49
N GLN A 123 -4.16 -14.19 21.20
CA GLN A 123 -3.89 -14.75 19.88
C GLN A 123 -4.95 -15.77 19.47
N HIS A 124 -5.35 -16.67 20.39
CA HIS A 124 -6.39 -17.66 20.14
C HIS A 124 -7.72 -17.01 19.75
N VAL A 125 -8.16 -16.00 20.52
CA VAL A 125 -9.42 -15.31 20.26
C VAL A 125 -9.33 -14.48 18.98
N TYR A 126 -8.21 -13.79 18.74
CA TYR A 126 -8.02 -13.03 17.51
C TYR A 126 -8.09 -13.92 16.28
N ASP A 127 -7.46 -15.10 16.30
CA ASP A 127 -7.51 -16.04 15.18
C ASP A 127 -8.92 -16.56 14.92
N LYS A 128 -9.68 -16.88 15.97
CA LYS A 128 -11.07 -17.33 15.85
C LYS A 128 -12.02 -16.23 15.36
N MET A 129 -11.79 -14.99 15.78
CA MET A 129 -12.64 -13.86 15.45
C MET A 129 -12.22 -13.12 14.17
N ASN A 130 -11.06 -13.43 13.61
CA ASN A 130 -10.49 -12.72 12.46
C ASN A 130 -11.44 -12.68 11.26
N VAL A 131 -12.06 -13.82 10.92
CA VAL A 131 -13.01 -13.92 9.80
C VAL A 131 -14.22 -13.01 10.03
N HIS A 132 -14.73 -13.00 11.26
CA HIS A 132 -15.84 -12.14 11.64
C HIS A 132 -15.47 -10.67 11.45
N PHE A 133 -14.44 -10.17 12.14
CA PHE A 133 -14.09 -8.75 12.09
C PHE A 133 -13.69 -8.29 10.69
N LYS A 134 -12.93 -9.09 9.93
CA LYS A 134 -12.61 -8.77 8.53
C LYS A 134 -13.87 -8.55 7.69
N GLY A 135 -14.87 -9.42 7.82
CA GLY A 135 -16.15 -9.25 7.15
C GLY A 135 -16.86 -7.97 7.57
N ARG A 136 -16.89 -7.69 8.88
CA ARG A 136 -17.52 -6.47 9.42
C ARG A 136 -16.85 -5.17 8.96
N TYR A 137 -15.52 -5.15 8.86
CA TYR A 137 -14.79 -4.01 8.29
C TYR A 137 -15.01 -3.89 6.78
N ALA A 138 -15.09 -5.00 6.05
CA ALA A 138 -15.38 -5.01 4.63
C ALA A 138 -16.76 -4.43 4.31
N ASP A 139 -17.78 -4.75 5.12
CA ASP A 139 -19.13 -4.15 5.03
C ASP A 139 -19.10 -2.61 5.18
N LYS A 140 -18.08 -2.07 5.85
CA LYS A 140 -17.84 -0.64 6.05
C LYS A 140 -16.92 -0.03 4.99
N GLY A 141 -16.45 -0.81 4.01
CA GLY A 141 -15.54 -0.38 2.95
C GLY A 141 -14.06 -0.35 3.36
N TYR A 142 -13.68 -1.07 4.42
CA TYR A 142 -12.29 -1.17 4.88
C TYR A 142 -11.75 -2.60 4.76
N VAL A 143 -10.45 -2.72 4.54
CA VAL A 143 -9.73 -4.01 4.57
C VAL A 143 -8.90 -4.04 5.85
N LEU A 144 -9.12 -5.06 6.69
CA LEU A 144 -8.35 -5.34 7.90
C LEU A 144 -7.27 -6.39 7.63
#